data_AF-A0A0F0LCM3-F1
#
_entry.id   AF-A0A0F0LCM3-F1
#
_cell.length_a   1.000
_cell.length_b   1.000
_cell.length_c   1.000
_cell.angle_alpha   90.00
_cell.angle_beta   90.00
_cell.angle_gamma   90.00
#
_symmetry.space_group_name_H-M   'P 1'
#
loop_
_entity.id
_entity.type
_entity.pdbx_description
1 polymer ?
#
loop_
_entity_poly.entity_id
_entity_poly.type
_entity_poly.pdbx_seq_one_letter_code
_entity_poly.pdbx_strand_id
1 'polypeptide(L)'
;MSDDEIFDLDKTRDRARLQEADAAASIGGLDALVGRRRTTRIADGAGHDLPRLVAMVEAAAADRAPMPLVPAPSSTRRPPRRVDWLSVLTGAAAVVAVAVASTFTAVQIANASPAGDAAVLLQSDAESLLSAELGLTASRLRVEGQLQTGLSNAQAFQGALATLAPADDEDPFFDAATVDAANATAAQYIAALQTVALPEELPEWIKPTVDEQSLSSVATAIDEVQARAGLVDGQNSELRSIRQNIENATAGFTAGVDALRAAVGASAQRELDDVSGARQTLRDAVTLAAANVEAADLTTEAGVATLVAYRDAVRALRANQSLAVEEAERQREANANRSTGNRTQTQTPSDPGTETTPPTDPTNPPEQTEPDTVP
;
A
#
# COMPACT_ATOMS: atom_id res chain seq x y z
N MET A 1 32.48 -41.72 -31.66
CA MET A 1 32.70 -41.39 -33.08
C MET A 1 31.47 -40.59 -33.48
N SER A 2 31.49 -39.27 -33.27
CA SER A 2 32.04 -38.28 -34.22
C SER A 2 31.07 -38.17 -35.42
N ASP A 3 30.40 -37.06 -35.73
CA ASP A 3 30.65 -35.64 -35.44
C ASP A 3 29.35 -34.82 -35.44
N ASP A 4 29.34 -33.79 -34.59
CA ASP A 4 28.50 -32.59 -34.66
C ASP A 4 28.95 -31.73 -35.85
N GLU A 5 28.02 -31.26 -36.68
CA GLU A 5 28.28 -30.12 -37.57
C GLU A 5 27.15 -29.09 -37.47
N ILE A 6 27.51 -28.00 -36.80
CA ILE A 6 26.71 -26.81 -36.52
C ILE A 6 26.63 -25.97 -37.81
N PHE A 7 25.44 -25.88 -38.40
CA PHE A 7 25.10 -24.85 -39.39
C PHE A 7 24.33 -23.74 -38.70
N ASP A 8 25.06 -22.77 -38.15
CA ASP A 8 24.49 -21.51 -37.70
C ASP A 8 25.37 -20.39 -38.24
N LEU A 9 24.92 -19.72 -39.30
CA LEU A 9 25.46 -18.43 -39.75
C LEU A 9 24.54 -17.79 -40.80
N ASP A 10 24.13 -16.56 -40.48
CA ASP A 10 23.90 -15.44 -41.41
C ASP A 10 22.48 -15.20 -41.99
N LYS A 11 21.43 -15.24 -41.14
CA LYS A 11 20.11 -14.65 -41.47
C LYS A 11 19.68 -13.45 -40.62
N THR A 12 20.49 -13.01 -39.65
CA THR A 12 20.16 -11.91 -38.75
C THR A 12 20.69 -10.55 -39.21
N ARG A 13 21.63 -10.50 -40.16
CA ARG A 13 22.23 -9.24 -40.62
C ARG A 13 21.36 -8.45 -41.61
N ASP A 14 20.53 -9.10 -42.41
CA ASP A 14 19.70 -8.41 -43.42
C ASP A 14 18.41 -7.80 -42.84
N ARG A 15 17.91 -8.29 -41.70
CA ARG A 15 16.73 -7.70 -41.04
C ARG A 15 16.99 -6.33 -40.41
N ALA A 16 18.21 -6.08 -39.92
CA ALA A 16 18.57 -4.81 -39.31
C ALA A 16 18.59 -3.66 -40.34
N ARG A 17 19.07 -3.92 -41.57
CA ARG A 17 19.13 -2.89 -42.63
C ARG A 17 17.77 -2.51 -43.21
N LEU A 18 16.80 -3.43 -43.18
CA LEU A 18 15.44 -3.15 -43.64
C LEU A 18 14.63 -2.36 -42.60
N GLN A 19 14.87 -2.54 -41.30
CA GLN A 19 14.22 -1.73 -40.25
C GLN A 19 14.73 -0.29 -40.19
N GLU A 20 16.01 -0.06 -40.50
CA GLU A 20 16.60 1.30 -40.48
C GLU A 20 16.10 2.18 -41.65
N ALA A 21 15.86 1.59 -42.82
CA ALA A 21 15.32 2.30 -43.97
C ALA A 21 13.85 2.72 -43.79
N ASP A 22 13.05 1.89 -43.10
CA ASP A 22 11.63 2.17 -42.83
C ASP A 22 11.45 3.21 -41.71
N ALA A 23 12.35 3.20 -40.71
CA ALA A 23 12.35 4.20 -39.64
C ALA A 23 12.71 5.61 -40.15
N ALA A 24 13.63 5.72 -41.12
CA ALA A 24 14.00 7.01 -41.71
C ALA A 24 12.90 7.60 -42.60
N ALA A 25 12.12 6.77 -43.30
CA ALA A 25 10.98 7.21 -44.12
C ALA A 25 9.78 7.68 -43.27
N SER A 26 9.58 7.08 -42.09
CA SER A 26 8.52 7.42 -41.14
C SER A 26 8.68 8.82 -40.51
N ILE A 27 9.92 9.20 -40.16
CA ILE A 27 10.20 10.47 -39.47
C ILE A 27 10.03 11.67 -40.42
N GLY A 28 10.41 11.54 -41.69
CA GLY A 28 10.23 12.60 -42.68
C GLY A 28 8.77 12.82 -43.11
N GLY A 29 7.95 11.76 -43.09
CA GLY A 29 6.52 11.82 -43.44
C GLY A 29 5.65 12.48 -42.37
N LEU A 30 5.96 12.26 -41.09
CA LEU A 30 5.24 12.86 -39.96
C LEU A 30 5.49 14.37 -39.82
N ASP A 31 6.72 14.83 -40.09
CA ASP A 31 7.07 16.26 -40.05
C ASP A 31 6.40 17.06 -41.20
N ALA A 32 6.10 16.39 -42.32
CA ALA A 32 5.33 16.96 -43.42
C ALA A 32 3.82 17.06 -43.13
N LEU A 33 3.28 16.18 -42.27
CA LEU A 33 1.86 16.11 -41.94
C LEU A 33 1.46 17.00 -40.74
N VAL A 34 2.40 17.24 -39.80
CA VAL A 34 2.12 17.97 -38.54
C VAL A 34 2.60 19.43 -38.58
N GLY A 35 3.37 19.81 -39.60
CA GLY A 35 3.94 21.14 -39.73
C GLY A 35 5.18 21.31 -38.84
N ARG A 36 6.21 21.93 -39.42
CA ARG A 36 7.52 22.13 -38.81
C ARG A 36 7.41 22.74 -37.41
N ARG A 37 7.79 21.98 -36.37
CA ARG A 37 7.83 22.44 -34.98
C ARG A 37 8.59 23.77 -34.89
N ARG A 38 7.94 24.80 -34.33
CA ARG A 38 8.62 26.03 -33.93
C ARG A 38 9.60 25.67 -32.81
N THR A 39 10.89 25.73 -33.10
CA THR A 39 11.93 25.72 -32.08
C THR A 39 11.83 27.02 -31.30
N THR A 40 11.12 26.99 -30.18
CA THR A 40 11.25 28.02 -29.15
C THR A 40 12.67 27.91 -28.61
N ARG A 41 13.49 28.94 -28.86
CA ARG A 41 14.71 29.16 -28.09
C ARG A 41 14.31 29.25 -26.63
N ILE A 42 14.59 28.18 -25.89
CA ILE A 42 14.58 28.19 -24.44
C ILE A 42 15.70 29.14 -24.05
N ALA A 43 15.34 30.23 -23.37
CA ALA A 43 16.31 31.12 -22.75
C ALA A 43 17.05 30.31 -21.67
N ASP A 44 18.37 30.27 -21.76
CA ASP A 44 19.27 29.72 -20.75
C ASP A 44 18.97 30.38 -19.39
N GLY A 45 18.29 29.66 -18.50
CA GLY A 45 17.96 30.17 -17.16
C GLY A 45 16.88 29.40 -16.39
N ALA A 46 15.99 28.66 -17.05
CA ALA A 46 14.83 28.02 -16.39
C ALA A 46 15.11 26.66 -15.69
N GLY A 47 16.38 26.34 -15.38
CA GLY A 47 16.78 25.04 -14.81
C GLY A 47 17.40 25.09 -13.41
N HIS A 48 17.68 26.27 -12.86
CA HIS A 48 18.44 26.39 -11.60
C HIS A 48 17.58 26.38 -10.31
N ASP A 49 16.26 26.43 -10.41
CA ASP A 49 15.39 26.47 -9.23
C ASP A 49 14.79 25.11 -8.83
N LEU A 50 14.89 24.09 -9.68
CA LEU A 50 14.41 22.74 -9.37
C LEU A 50 15.13 22.07 -8.18
N PRO A 51 16.48 22.14 -8.06
CA PRO A 51 17.17 21.59 -6.90
C PRO A 51 16.79 22.30 -5.59
N ARG A 52 16.51 23.60 -5.67
CA ARG A 52 16.11 24.43 -4.52
C ARG A 52 14.68 24.12 -4.07
N LEU A 53 13.78 23.86 -5.01
CA LEU A 53 12.41 23.41 -4.71
C LEU A 53 12.38 22.01 -4.10
N VAL A 54 13.18 21.09 -4.63
CA VAL A 54 13.32 19.74 -4.05
C VAL A 54 13.92 19.82 -2.65
N ALA A 55 14.95 20.63 -2.44
CA ALA A 55 15.53 20.83 -1.10
C ALA A 55 14.57 21.49 -0.11
N MET A 56 13.69 22.39 -0.55
CA MET A 56 12.64 22.96 0.31
C MET A 56 11.55 21.94 0.67
N VAL A 57 11.19 21.05 -0.26
CA VAL A 57 10.22 19.97 -0.01
C VAL A 57 10.80 18.90 0.92
N GLU A 58 12.07 18.54 0.74
CA GLU A 58 12.77 17.62 1.65
C GLU A 58 12.98 18.22 3.04
N ALA A 59 13.30 19.51 3.14
CA ALA A 59 13.38 20.21 4.42
C ALA A 59 12.02 20.27 5.15
N ALA A 60 10.93 20.49 4.41
CA ALA A 60 9.57 20.48 4.97
C ALA A 60 9.11 19.06 5.37
N ALA A 61 9.61 18.02 4.70
CA ALA A 61 9.35 16.63 5.08
C ALA A 61 10.14 16.20 6.33
N ALA A 62 11.36 16.72 6.50
CA ALA A 62 12.24 16.42 7.62
C ALA A 62 11.85 17.12 8.94
N ASP A 63 11.11 18.23 8.89
CA ASP A 63 10.76 19.04 10.08
C ASP A 63 9.46 18.58 10.79
N ARG A 64 8.99 17.35 10.52
CA ARG A 64 7.91 16.71 11.30
C ARG A 64 8.44 16.18 12.63
N ALA A 65 8.78 17.08 13.55
CA ALA A 65 9.07 16.73 14.93
C ALA A 65 7.78 16.53 15.75
N PRO A 66 7.72 15.55 16.67
CA PRO A 66 6.56 15.31 17.52
C PRO A 66 6.46 16.40 18.62
N MET A 67 5.30 17.03 18.74
CA MET A 67 5.03 18.05 19.75
C MET A 67 4.91 17.40 21.15
N PRO A 68 5.56 17.92 22.21
CA PRO A 68 5.44 17.36 23.55
C PRO A 68 4.09 17.71 24.20
N LEU A 69 3.48 16.73 24.88
CA LEU A 69 2.32 16.91 25.77
C LEU A 69 2.70 17.84 26.95
N VAL A 70 1.91 18.89 27.17
CA VAL A 70 1.97 19.77 28.35
C VAL A 70 0.60 19.75 29.05
N PRO A 71 0.53 19.62 30.38
CA PRO A 71 -0.70 19.33 31.11
C PRO A 71 -1.60 20.56 31.30
N ALA A 72 -2.88 20.31 31.57
CA ALA A 72 -3.92 21.31 31.71
C ALA A 72 -3.70 22.26 32.91
N PRO A 73 -4.03 23.56 32.75
CA PRO A 73 -4.50 24.37 33.85
C PRO A 73 -5.86 25.06 33.60
N SER A 74 -6.47 25.38 34.73
CA SER A 74 -7.80 25.91 35.02
C SER A 74 -8.28 27.15 34.27
N SER A 75 -9.61 27.29 34.27
CA SER A 75 -10.42 28.41 33.80
C SER A 75 -9.85 29.82 34.06
N THR A 76 -9.65 30.60 33.00
CA THR A 76 -10.24 31.94 32.75
C THR A 76 -9.67 32.55 31.46
N ARG A 77 -10.59 33.09 30.62
CA ARG A 77 -10.38 33.86 29.36
C ARG A 77 -9.74 33.12 28.16
N ARG A 78 -10.53 32.99 27.08
CA ARG A 78 -10.09 32.51 25.75
C ARG A 78 -9.04 33.47 25.15
N PRO A 79 -7.82 33.01 24.82
CA PRO A 79 -6.90 33.76 23.98
C PRO A 79 -7.30 33.64 22.49
N PRO A 80 -6.95 34.64 21.66
CA PRO A 80 -7.20 34.58 20.22
C PRO A 80 -6.40 33.46 19.56
N ARG A 81 -7.08 32.65 18.74
CA ARG A 81 -6.47 31.60 17.90
C ARG A 81 -5.42 32.23 16.98
N ARG A 82 -4.17 31.79 17.10
CA ARG A 82 -3.15 32.02 16.07
C ARG A 82 -3.43 31.02 14.95
N VAL A 83 -3.92 31.55 13.83
CA VAL A 83 -3.95 30.82 12.56
C VAL A 83 -2.49 30.65 12.13
N ASP A 84 -2.08 29.42 11.86
CA ASP A 84 -0.73 29.11 11.40
C ASP A 84 -0.58 29.59 9.95
N TRP A 85 0.20 30.66 9.76
CA TRP A 85 0.29 31.40 8.48
C TRP A 85 1.13 30.67 7.41
N LEU A 86 1.78 29.55 7.74
CA LEU A 86 2.61 28.82 6.77
C LEU A 86 1.79 27.98 5.77
N SER A 87 0.60 27.49 6.14
CA SER A 87 -0.24 26.70 5.22
C SER A 87 -1.04 27.58 4.23
N VAL A 88 -1.12 28.89 4.48
CA VAL A 88 -1.79 29.87 3.60
C VAL A 88 -0.83 30.42 2.53
N LEU A 89 0.48 30.33 2.74
CA LEU A 89 1.48 30.95 1.87
C LEU A 89 1.66 30.27 0.49
N THR A 90 1.35 28.98 0.36
CA THR A 90 1.48 28.28 -0.94
C THR A 90 0.30 28.53 -1.88
N GLY A 91 -0.84 29.02 -1.37
CA GLY A 91 -1.97 29.50 -2.18
C GLY A 91 -1.97 31.02 -2.41
N ALA A 92 -1.33 31.80 -1.53
CA ALA A 92 -1.35 33.26 -1.58
C ALA A 92 -0.41 33.89 -2.65
N ALA A 93 0.57 33.16 -3.17
CA ALA A 93 1.49 33.69 -4.18
C ALA A 93 0.79 34.00 -5.52
N ALA A 94 -0.34 33.35 -5.84
CA ALA A 94 -1.14 33.68 -7.01
C ALA A 94 -2.02 34.94 -6.79
N VAL A 95 -2.46 35.19 -5.56
CA VAL A 95 -3.36 36.31 -5.22
C VAL A 95 -2.61 37.66 -5.14
N VAL A 96 -1.34 37.65 -4.75
CA VAL A 96 -0.52 38.88 -4.68
C VAL A 96 -0.12 39.41 -6.06
N ALA A 97 -0.01 38.56 -7.08
CA ALA A 97 0.26 39.01 -8.45
C ALA A 97 -0.91 39.80 -9.06
N VAL A 98 -2.15 39.52 -8.65
CA VAL A 98 -3.36 40.25 -9.08
C VAL A 98 -3.53 41.57 -8.32
N ALA A 99 -3.09 41.63 -7.05
CA ALA A 99 -3.18 42.83 -6.22
C ALA A 99 -2.20 43.97 -6.60
N VAL A 100 -1.13 43.69 -7.37
CA VAL A 100 -0.17 44.72 -7.81
C VAL A 100 -0.63 45.44 -9.10
N ALA A 101 -1.58 44.86 -9.84
CA ALA A 101 -2.16 45.50 -11.03
C ALA A 101 -3.26 46.53 -10.70
N SER A 102 -3.84 46.50 -9.50
CA SER A 102 -4.96 47.36 -9.10
C SER A 102 -4.55 48.75 -8.57
N THR A 103 -3.25 49.02 -8.37
CA THR A 103 -2.79 50.33 -7.87
C THR A 103 -2.66 51.42 -8.94
N PHE A 104 -2.82 51.12 -10.24
CA PHE A 104 -2.69 52.10 -11.33
C PHE A 104 -4.00 52.75 -11.79
N THR A 105 -5.16 52.38 -11.25
CA THR A 105 -6.48 52.94 -11.59
C THR A 105 -6.94 54.10 -10.69
N ALA A 106 -6.10 54.57 -9.77
CA ALA A 106 -6.50 55.57 -8.76
C ALA A 106 -6.71 57.02 -9.28
N VAL A 107 -6.41 57.32 -10.56
CA VAL A 107 -6.39 58.71 -11.07
C VAL A 107 -7.52 59.03 -12.07
N GLN A 108 -8.40 58.08 -12.42
CA GLN A 108 -9.63 58.38 -13.20
C GLN A 108 -10.91 58.48 -12.35
N ILE A 109 -10.78 58.55 -11.02
CA ILE A 109 -11.89 58.57 -10.02
C ILE A 109 -12.51 59.97 -9.90
N ALA A 110 -12.93 60.57 -11.02
CA ALA A 110 -13.77 61.77 -10.99
C ALA A 110 -15.12 61.59 -11.72
N ASN A 111 -15.33 60.46 -12.41
CA ASN A 111 -16.58 60.15 -13.12
C ASN A 111 -16.98 58.65 -13.08
N ALA A 112 -16.33 57.82 -12.26
CA ALA A 112 -16.73 56.41 -12.12
C ALA A 112 -18.06 56.33 -11.36
N SER A 113 -19.07 55.72 -11.97
CA SER A 113 -20.34 55.44 -11.30
C SER A 113 -20.13 54.35 -10.24
N PRO A 114 -20.81 54.40 -9.08
CA PRO A 114 -20.73 53.34 -8.06
C PRO A 114 -21.06 51.94 -8.60
N ALA A 115 -21.84 51.87 -9.69
CA ALA A 115 -22.15 50.61 -10.38
C ALA A 115 -20.94 50.03 -11.12
N GLY A 116 -20.08 50.88 -11.71
CA GLY A 116 -18.86 50.45 -12.36
C GLY A 116 -17.84 49.84 -11.38
N ASP A 117 -17.63 50.48 -10.22
CA ASP A 117 -16.73 49.94 -9.19
C ASP A 117 -17.24 48.60 -8.63
N ALA A 118 -18.56 48.48 -8.41
CA ALA A 118 -19.18 47.25 -7.96
C ALA A 118 -19.12 46.13 -9.03
N ALA A 119 -19.23 46.47 -10.32
CA ALA A 119 -19.09 45.52 -11.41
C ALA A 119 -17.65 44.95 -11.52
N VAL A 120 -16.63 45.77 -11.26
CA VAL A 120 -15.22 45.31 -11.22
C VAL A 120 -15.00 44.34 -10.06
N LEU A 121 -15.53 44.65 -8.87
CA LEU A 121 -15.47 43.74 -7.71
C LEU A 121 -16.19 42.42 -8.01
N LEU A 122 -17.40 42.48 -8.57
CA LEU A 122 -18.16 41.30 -8.98
C LEU A 122 -17.37 40.43 -9.97
N GLN A 123 -16.67 41.04 -10.93
CA GLN A 123 -15.83 40.29 -11.85
C GLN A 123 -14.69 39.56 -11.14
N SER A 124 -14.01 40.23 -10.21
CA SER A 124 -12.96 39.61 -9.39
C SER A 124 -13.51 38.45 -8.55
N ASP A 125 -14.67 38.63 -7.91
CA ASP A 125 -15.31 37.59 -7.09
C ASP A 125 -15.75 36.39 -7.93
N ALA A 126 -16.31 36.65 -9.13
CA ALA A 126 -16.66 35.62 -10.10
C ALA A 126 -15.46 34.79 -10.57
N GLU A 127 -14.32 35.43 -10.84
CA GLU A 127 -13.08 34.75 -11.23
C GLU A 127 -12.50 33.93 -10.08
N SER A 128 -12.52 34.47 -8.85
CA SER A 128 -12.12 33.74 -7.65
C SER A 128 -13.01 32.53 -7.40
N LEU A 129 -14.32 32.65 -7.64
CA LEU A 129 -15.27 31.54 -7.50
C LEU A 129 -14.98 30.40 -8.48
N LEU A 130 -14.73 30.71 -9.76
CA LEU A 130 -14.34 29.70 -10.76
C LEU A 130 -13.06 28.97 -10.36
N SER A 131 -12.06 29.71 -9.84
CA SER A 131 -10.83 29.10 -9.34
C SER A 131 -11.08 28.19 -8.15
N ALA A 132 -11.97 28.59 -7.24
CA ALA A 132 -12.36 27.79 -6.08
C ALA A 132 -13.11 26.51 -6.49
N GLU A 133 -13.98 26.56 -7.50
CA GLU A 133 -14.67 25.39 -8.06
C GLU A 133 -13.70 24.40 -8.69
N LEU A 134 -12.73 24.88 -9.48
CA LEU A 134 -11.68 24.03 -10.04
C LEU A 134 -10.85 23.35 -8.94
N GLY A 135 -10.53 24.10 -7.88
CA GLY A 135 -9.84 23.57 -6.70
C GLY A 135 -10.64 22.49 -5.96
N LEU A 136 -11.96 22.69 -5.87
CA LEU A 136 -12.90 21.75 -5.26
C LEU A 136 -12.96 20.45 -6.08
N THR A 137 -13.11 20.52 -7.40
CA THR A 137 -13.10 19.35 -8.29
C THR A 137 -11.78 18.57 -8.18
N ALA A 138 -10.64 19.27 -8.21
CA ALA A 138 -9.34 18.62 -8.05
C ALA A 138 -9.17 17.95 -6.66
N SER A 139 -9.67 18.59 -5.60
CA SER A 139 -9.66 18.04 -4.24
C SER A 139 -10.52 16.78 -4.16
N ARG A 140 -11.72 16.80 -4.76
CA ARG A 140 -12.61 15.64 -4.82
C ARG A 140 -11.96 14.47 -5.56
N LEU A 141 -11.41 14.68 -6.75
CA LEU A 141 -10.71 13.65 -7.52
C LEU A 141 -9.53 13.04 -6.75
N ARG A 142 -8.79 13.86 -5.99
CA ARG A 142 -7.72 13.35 -5.14
C ARG A 142 -8.26 12.45 -4.03
N VAL A 143 -9.34 12.84 -3.35
CA VAL A 143 -9.96 12.02 -2.30
C VAL A 143 -10.50 10.71 -2.89
N GLU A 144 -11.13 10.76 -4.06
CA GLU A 144 -11.59 9.57 -4.79
C GLU A 144 -10.45 8.61 -5.11
N GLY A 145 -9.34 9.13 -5.65
CA GLY A 145 -8.14 8.32 -5.89
C GLY A 145 -7.58 7.71 -4.60
N GLN A 146 -7.55 8.46 -3.49
CA GLN A 146 -7.13 7.95 -2.19
C GLN A 146 -8.04 6.80 -1.70
N LEU A 147 -9.36 6.92 -1.85
CA LEU A 147 -10.30 5.84 -1.50
C LEU A 147 -10.03 4.59 -2.33
N GLN A 148 -9.85 4.73 -3.64
CA GLN A 148 -9.62 3.59 -4.53
C GLN A 148 -8.28 2.89 -4.24
N THR A 149 -7.20 3.65 -4.06
CA THR A 149 -5.89 3.09 -3.69
C THR A 149 -5.93 2.43 -2.31
N GLY A 150 -6.56 3.07 -1.32
CA GLY A 150 -6.69 2.52 0.03
C GLY A 150 -7.46 1.19 0.03
N LEU A 151 -8.58 1.11 -0.69
CA LEU A 151 -9.36 -0.12 -0.83
C LEU A 151 -8.55 -1.23 -1.51
N SER A 152 -7.90 -0.92 -2.64
CA SER A 152 -7.08 -1.91 -3.38
C SER A 152 -5.95 -2.46 -2.51
N ASN A 153 -5.24 -1.59 -1.79
CA ASN A 153 -4.14 -1.98 -0.92
C ASN A 153 -4.60 -2.86 0.24
N ALA A 154 -5.71 -2.48 0.89
CA ALA A 154 -6.27 -3.26 1.99
C ALA A 154 -6.76 -4.64 1.55
N GLN A 155 -7.35 -4.73 0.35
CA GLN A 155 -7.76 -6.01 -0.24
C GLN A 155 -6.56 -6.88 -0.60
N ALA A 156 -5.49 -6.30 -1.17
CA ALA A 156 -4.24 -7.02 -1.45
C ALA A 156 -3.62 -7.56 -0.15
N PHE A 157 -3.61 -6.75 0.91
CA PHE A 157 -3.15 -7.16 2.24
C PHE A 157 -3.98 -8.33 2.81
N GLN A 158 -5.31 -8.25 2.76
CA GLN A 158 -6.19 -9.37 3.16
C GLN A 158 -5.94 -10.64 2.32
N GLY A 159 -5.77 -10.48 1.01
CA GLY A 159 -5.45 -11.60 0.12
C GLY A 159 -4.16 -12.30 0.54
N ALA A 160 -3.11 -11.54 0.87
CA ALA A 160 -1.87 -12.12 1.35
C ALA A 160 -1.99 -12.77 2.73
N LEU A 161 -2.72 -12.17 3.67
CA LEU A 161 -3.01 -12.80 4.96
C LEU A 161 -3.73 -14.14 4.78
N ALA A 162 -4.67 -14.24 3.84
CA ALA A 162 -5.32 -15.51 3.53
C ALA A 162 -4.32 -16.55 3.01
N THR A 163 -3.28 -16.13 2.29
CA THR A 163 -2.22 -17.06 1.84
C THR A 163 -1.25 -17.50 2.94
N LEU A 164 -1.29 -16.84 4.12
CA LEU A 164 -0.55 -17.23 5.33
C LEU A 164 -1.36 -18.20 6.20
N ALA A 165 -2.63 -18.47 5.88
CA ALA A 165 -3.37 -19.51 6.58
C ALA A 165 -2.67 -20.86 6.34
N PRO A 166 -2.35 -21.62 7.40
CA PRO A 166 -1.81 -22.96 7.24
C PRO A 166 -2.84 -23.88 6.56
N ALA A 167 -2.36 -24.89 5.83
CA ALA A 167 -3.22 -26.01 5.46
C ALA A 167 -3.64 -26.79 6.73
N ASP A 168 -4.70 -27.61 6.65
CA ASP A 168 -5.28 -28.31 7.82
C ASP A 168 -4.27 -29.14 8.64
N ASP A 169 -3.16 -29.56 8.02
CA ASP A 169 -2.09 -30.36 8.64
C ASP A 169 -0.76 -29.58 8.82
N GLU A 170 -0.73 -28.26 8.59
CA GLU A 170 0.47 -27.42 8.77
C GLU A 170 0.41 -26.61 10.07
N ASP A 171 1.54 -26.46 10.77
CA ASP A 171 1.65 -25.51 11.88
C ASP A 171 1.46 -24.07 11.37
N PRO A 172 0.81 -23.18 12.14
CA PRO A 172 0.63 -21.80 11.71
C PRO A 172 1.98 -21.05 11.64
N PHE A 173 2.11 -20.12 10.68
CA PHE A 173 3.32 -19.27 10.54
C PHE A 173 3.39 -18.14 11.57
N PHE A 174 2.23 -17.75 12.09
CA PHE A 174 2.04 -16.68 13.06
C PHE A 174 1.04 -17.14 14.10
N ASP A 175 1.06 -16.53 15.29
CA ASP A 175 0.00 -16.75 16.26
C ASP A 175 -1.36 -16.34 15.68
N ALA A 176 -2.40 -17.14 15.92
CA ALA A 176 -3.73 -16.93 15.37
C ALA A 176 -4.27 -15.53 15.74
N ALA A 177 -4.05 -15.09 16.98
CA ALA A 177 -4.47 -13.78 17.43
C ALA A 177 -3.78 -12.63 16.66
N THR A 178 -2.55 -12.82 16.19
CA THR A 178 -1.83 -11.81 15.39
C THR A 178 -2.44 -11.68 14.00
N VAL A 179 -2.72 -12.81 13.34
CA VAL A 179 -3.34 -12.82 12.01
C VAL A 179 -4.79 -12.32 12.07
N ASP A 180 -5.55 -12.72 13.09
CA ASP A 180 -6.91 -12.24 13.31
C ASP A 180 -6.96 -10.73 13.57
N ALA A 181 -6.04 -10.20 14.37
CA ALA A 181 -5.94 -8.76 14.61
C ALA A 181 -5.59 -7.98 13.32
N ALA A 182 -4.69 -8.51 12.49
CA ALA A 182 -4.34 -7.91 11.21
C ALA A 182 -5.52 -7.93 10.22
N ASN A 183 -6.22 -9.07 10.11
CA ASN A 183 -7.43 -9.21 9.30
C ASN A 183 -8.55 -8.28 9.76
N ALA A 184 -8.79 -8.19 11.07
CA ALA A 184 -9.79 -7.32 11.65
C ALA A 184 -9.48 -5.85 11.36
N THR A 185 -8.21 -5.44 11.47
CA THR A 185 -7.79 -4.07 11.17
C THR A 185 -7.99 -3.74 9.69
N ALA A 186 -7.65 -4.65 8.78
CA ALA A 186 -7.89 -4.47 7.35
C ALA A 186 -9.39 -4.39 7.02
N ALA A 187 -10.21 -5.24 7.64
CA ALA A 187 -11.67 -5.23 7.47
C ALA A 187 -12.29 -3.93 7.99
N GLN A 188 -11.85 -3.43 9.15
CA GLN A 188 -12.29 -2.13 9.70
C GLN A 188 -11.92 -0.97 8.78
N TYR A 189 -10.71 -0.98 8.23
CA TYR A 189 -10.27 0.03 7.28
C TYR A 189 -11.11 0.02 5.99
N ILE A 190 -11.34 -1.15 5.39
CA ILE A 190 -12.19 -1.30 4.21
C ILE A 190 -13.61 -0.80 4.51
N ALA A 191 -14.19 -1.22 5.64
CA ALA A 191 -15.53 -0.77 6.04
C ALA A 191 -15.57 0.75 6.22
N ALA A 192 -14.56 1.35 6.86
CA ALA A 192 -14.46 2.79 7.02
C ALA A 192 -14.43 3.51 5.65
N LEU A 193 -13.59 3.06 4.71
CA LEU A 193 -13.51 3.66 3.38
C LEU A 193 -14.80 3.49 2.57
N GLN A 194 -15.48 2.34 2.67
CA GLN A 194 -16.75 2.09 1.97
C GLN A 194 -17.91 2.95 2.48
N THR A 195 -17.85 3.42 3.73
CA THR A 195 -18.86 4.33 4.28
C THR A 195 -18.65 5.79 3.90
N VAL A 196 -17.50 6.14 3.29
CA VAL A 196 -17.23 7.51 2.85
C VAL A 196 -18.10 7.83 1.63
N ALA A 197 -19.05 8.74 1.83
CA ALA A 197 -19.79 9.37 0.74
C ALA A 197 -19.09 10.67 0.34
N LEU A 198 -18.75 10.82 -0.94
CA LEU A 198 -18.25 12.08 -1.47
C LEU A 198 -19.40 13.07 -1.66
N PRO A 199 -19.17 14.38 -1.41
CA PRO A 199 -20.18 15.41 -1.69
C PRO A 199 -20.57 15.37 -3.18
N GLU A 200 -21.84 15.57 -3.46
CA GLU A 200 -22.36 15.62 -4.83
C GLU A 200 -21.67 16.73 -5.63
N GLU A 201 -21.55 16.57 -6.95
CA GLU A 201 -20.90 17.60 -7.77
C GLU A 201 -21.82 18.81 -7.83
N LEU A 202 -21.26 20.00 -7.61
CA LEU A 202 -22.05 21.21 -7.78
C LEU A 202 -22.44 21.35 -9.25
N PRO A 203 -23.69 21.75 -9.56
CA PRO A 203 -24.08 22.00 -10.95
C PRO A 203 -23.21 23.09 -11.55
N GLU A 204 -22.94 23.03 -12.85
CA GLU A 204 -22.10 24.01 -13.55
C GLU A 204 -22.54 25.44 -13.23
N TRP A 205 -21.60 26.28 -12.80
CA TRP A 205 -21.89 27.67 -12.51
C TRP A 205 -21.87 28.49 -13.80
N ILE A 206 -23.01 29.11 -14.11
CA ILE A 206 -23.14 30.04 -15.23
C ILE A 206 -23.09 31.44 -14.65
N LYS A 207 -22.09 32.23 -15.08
CA LYS A 207 -21.96 33.63 -14.68
C LYS A 207 -23.24 34.40 -15.06
N PRO A 208 -23.89 35.11 -14.13
CA PRO A 208 -25.10 35.86 -14.44
C PRO A 208 -24.81 37.00 -15.41
N THR A 209 -25.79 37.29 -16.27
CA THR A 209 -25.76 38.47 -17.14
C THR A 209 -26.09 39.71 -16.30
N VAL A 210 -25.23 40.72 -16.33
CA VAL A 210 -25.36 41.91 -15.46
C VAL A 210 -25.42 43.18 -16.30
N ASP A 211 -26.36 44.05 -15.98
CA ASP A 211 -26.34 45.44 -16.43
C ASP A 211 -25.43 46.27 -15.52
N GLU A 212 -24.21 46.52 -15.98
CA GLU A 212 -23.17 47.24 -15.23
C GLU A 212 -23.53 48.71 -14.91
N GLN A 213 -24.54 49.27 -15.58
CA GLN A 213 -25.05 50.61 -15.29
C GLN A 213 -26.18 50.60 -14.24
N SER A 214 -26.64 49.41 -13.85
CA SER A 214 -27.73 49.22 -12.89
C SER A 214 -27.21 48.66 -11.57
N LEU A 215 -27.22 49.50 -10.53
CA LEU A 215 -26.82 49.09 -9.18
C LEU A 215 -27.61 47.89 -8.66
N SER A 216 -28.92 47.81 -8.95
CA SER A 216 -29.73 46.67 -8.54
C SER A 216 -29.33 45.39 -9.28
N SER A 217 -28.96 45.48 -10.56
CA SER A 217 -28.49 44.31 -11.32
C SER A 217 -27.16 43.79 -10.78
N VAL A 218 -26.22 44.69 -10.46
CA VAL A 218 -24.93 44.33 -9.87
C VAL A 218 -25.11 43.74 -8.48
N ALA A 219 -25.98 44.33 -7.64
CA ALA A 219 -26.26 43.81 -6.30
C ALA A 219 -26.82 42.37 -6.33
N THR A 220 -27.80 42.09 -7.19
CA THR A 220 -28.33 40.72 -7.35
C THR A 220 -27.25 39.73 -7.76
N ALA A 221 -26.37 40.11 -8.70
CA ALA A 221 -25.30 39.23 -9.13
C ALA A 221 -24.25 38.98 -8.05
N ILE A 222 -23.97 39.98 -7.19
CA ILE A 222 -23.11 39.78 -6.01
C ILE A 222 -23.76 38.77 -5.05
N ASP A 223 -25.06 38.90 -4.77
CA ASP A 223 -25.77 37.96 -3.89
C ASP A 223 -25.72 36.52 -4.45
N GLU A 224 -25.86 36.35 -5.77
CA GLU A 224 -25.75 35.05 -6.43
C GLU A 224 -24.33 34.44 -6.33
N VAL A 225 -23.29 35.25 -6.56
CA VAL A 225 -21.89 34.83 -6.40
C VAL A 225 -21.60 34.45 -4.95
N GLN A 226 -22.08 35.23 -3.98
CA GLN A 226 -21.90 34.94 -2.56
C GLN A 226 -22.64 33.66 -2.13
N ALA A 227 -23.87 33.45 -2.61
CA ALA A 227 -24.60 32.22 -2.36
C ALA A 227 -23.85 31.00 -2.90
N ARG A 228 -23.28 31.11 -4.11
CA ARG A 228 -22.49 30.04 -4.71
C ARG A 228 -21.16 29.80 -4.00
N ALA A 229 -20.47 30.86 -3.58
CA ALA A 229 -19.27 30.75 -2.76
C ALA A 229 -19.54 30.01 -1.44
N GLY A 230 -20.69 30.27 -0.80
CA GLY A 230 -21.12 29.54 0.40
C GLY A 230 -21.29 28.03 0.17
N LEU A 231 -21.78 27.61 -1.01
CA LEU A 231 -21.86 26.19 -1.38
C LEU A 231 -20.46 25.56 -1.55
N VAL A 232 -19.55 26.25 -2.24
CA VAL A 232 -18.16 25.81 -2.44
C VAL A 232 -17.44 25.67 -1.10
N ASP A 233 -17.60 26.63 -0.20
CA ASP A 233 -17.03 26.58 1.16
C ASP A 233 -17.60 25.44 1.99
N GLY A 234 -18.91 25.20 1.88
CA GLY A 234 -19.58 24.06 2.50
C GLY A 234 -18.97 22.73 2.07
N GLN A 235 -18.86 22.50 0.75
CA GLN A 235 -18.26 21.27 0.21
C GLN A 235 -16.77 21.14 0.54
N ASN A 236 -16.02 22.24 0.54
CA ASN A 236 -14.62 22.22 0.97
C ASN A 236 -14.48 21.81 2.45
N SER A 237 -15.38 22.29 3.31
CA SER A 237 -15.41 21.89 4.73
C SER A 237 -15.73 20.40 4.89
N GLU A 238 -16.67 19.89 4.09
CA GLU A 238 -17.03 18.47 4.06
C GLU A 238 -15.87 17.61 3.57
N LEU A 239 -15.22 17.97 2.46
CA LEU A 239 -14.05 17.26 1.94
C LEU A 239 -12.87 17.26 2.93
N ARG A 240 -12.65 18.34 3.67
CA ARG A 240 -11.64 18.37 4.75
C ARG A 240 -11.98 17.36 5.85
N SER A 241 -13.25 17.27 6.24
CA SER A 241 -13.72 16.32 7.25
C SER A 241 -13.57 14.88 6.76
N ILE A 242 -13.91 14.60 5.50
CA ILE A 242 -13.71 13.30 4.85
C ILE A 242 -12.22 12.93 4.84
N ARG A 243 -11.34 13.86 4.44
CA ARG A 243 -9.90 13.61 4.42
C ARG A 243 -9.37 13.27 5.81
N GLN A 244 -9.79 14.00 6.84
CA GLN A 244 -9.41 13.69 8.22
C GLN A 244 -9.87 12.29 8.64
N ASN A 245 -11.07 11.86 8.24
CA ASN A 245 -11.57 10.51 8.52
C ASN A 245 -10.74 9.44 7.81
N ILE A 246 -10.38 9.66 6.54
CA ILE A 246 -9.50 8.75 5.78
C ILE A 246 -8.11 8.68 6.42
N GLU A 247 -7.55 9.82 6.84
CA GLU A 247 -6.26 9.87 7.54
C GLU A 247 -6.30 9.08 8.86
N ASN A 248 -7.35 9.26 9.67
CA ASN A 248 -7.53 8.52 10.92
C ASN A 248 -7.66 7.01 10.67
N ALA A 249 -8.44 6.61 9.67
CA ALA A 249 -8.61 5.21 9.29
C ALA A 249 -7.29 4.61 8.78
N THR A 250 -6.55 5.37 7.98
CA THR A 250 -5.24 4.96 7.45
C THR A 250 -4.22 4.78 8.58
N ALA A 251 -4.18 5.69 9.55
CA ALA A 251 -3.30 5.56 10.72
C ALA A 251 -3.60 4.31 11.54
N GLY A 252 -4.89 3.98 11.73
CA GLY A 252 -5.31 2.74 12.39
C GLY A 252 -4.88 1.49 11.60
N PHE A 253 -5.06 1.52 10.27
CA PHE A 253 -4.61 0.45 9.38
C PHE A 253 -3.10 0.23 9.46
N THR A 254 -2.31 1.29 9.30
CA THR A 254 -0.84 1.24 9.40
C THR A 254 -0.39 0.70 10.75
N ALA A 255 -1.01 1.10 11.86
CA ALA A 255 -0.65 0.59 13.18
C ALA A 255 -0.87 -0.93 13.32
N GLY A 256 -1.97 -1.47 12.78
CA GLY A 256 -2.20 -2.93 12.78
C GLY A 256 -1.25 -3.69 11.86
N VAL A 257 -0.93 -3.10 10.70
CA VAL A 257 0.09 -3.63 9.78
C VAL A 257 1.48 -3.64 10.43
N ASP A 258 1.84 -2.58 11.16
CA ASP A 258 3.10 -2.48 11.91
C ASP A 258 3.17 -3.51 13.05
N ALA A 259 2.07 -3.80 13.72
CA ALA A 259 2.01 -4.83 14.75
C ALA A 259 2.29 -6.22 14.17
N LEU A 260 1.71 -6.55 13.00
CA LEU A 260 2.03 -7.79 12.28
C LEU A 260 3.52 -7.83 11.90
N ARG A 261 4.04 -6.74 11.34
CA ARG A 261 5.44 -6.62 10.94
C ARG A 261 6.39 -6.87 12.11
N ALA A 262 6.10 -6.29 13.28
CA ALA A 262 6.89 -6.48 14.49
C ALA A 262 6.85 -7.93 15.03
N ALA A 263 5.80 -8.70 14.72
CA ALA A 263 5.69 -10.09 15.12
C ALA A 263 6.56 -11.04 14.27
N VAL A 264 7.02 -10.59 13.10
CA VAL A 264 7.76 -11.45 12.13
C VAL A 264 9.08 -11.93 12.70
N GLY A 265 9.89 -11.06 13.31
CA GLY A 265 11.18 -11.45 13.89
C GLY A 265 11.03 -12.52 14.98
N ALA A 266 10.05 -12.35 15.88
CA ALA A 266 9.75 -13.34 16.91
C ALA A 266 9.24 -14.67 16.32
N SER A 267 8.45 -14.61 15.24
CA SER A 267 7.99 -15.82 14.55
C SER A 267 9.12 -16.54 13.85
N ALA A 268 9.98 -15.82 13.13
CA ALA A 268 11.15 -16.37 12.46
C ALA A 268 12.09 -17.05 13.45
N GLN A 269 12.34 -16.42 14.61
CA GLN A 269 13.20 -17.01 15.63
C GLN A 269 12.63 -18.33 16.17
N ARG A 270 11.31 -18.40 16.41
CA ARG A 270 10.64 -19.64 16.84
C ARG A 270 10.87 -20.76 15.83
N GLU A 271 10.63 -20.50 14.54
CA GLU A 271 10.86 -21.48 13.46
C GLU A 271 12.32 -21.96 13.40
N LEU A 272 13.27 -21.04 13.61
CA LEU A 272 14.71 -21.36 13.58
C LEU A 272 15.18 -22.17 14.80
N ASP A 273 14.48 -22.04 15.93
CA ASP A 273 14.74 -22.78 17.16
C ASP A 273 14.11 -24.18 17.09
N ASP A 274 12.87 -24.29 16.60
CA ASP A 274 12.16 -25.55 16.40
C ASP A 274 12.83 -26.43 15.34
N VAL A 275 13.43 -25.79 14.33
CA VAL A 275 14.10 -26.44 13.19
C VAL A 275 15.61 -26.21 13.22
N SER A 276 16.24 -26.45 14.36
CA SER A 276 17.68 -26.23 14.56
C SER A 276 18.58 -27.12 13.70
N GLY A 277 18.06 -28.24 13.19
CA GLY A 277 18.79 -29.24 12.39
C GLY A 277 18.79 -29.01 10.88
N ALA A 278 18.04 -28.03 10.38
CA ALA A 278 17.97 -27.76 8.94
C ALA A 278 19.26 -27.13 8.38
N ARG A 279 19.41 -27.20 7.05
CA ARG A 279 20.56 -26.62 6.33
C ARG A 279 20.68 -25.13 6.62
N GLN A 280 21.91 -24.67 6.89
CA GLN A 280 22.21 -23.27 7.19
C GLN A 280 21.68 -22.31 6.11
N THR A 281 21.75 -22.69 4.82
CA THR A 281 21.24 -21.85 3.72
C THR A 281 19.73 -21.58 3.81
N LEU A 282 18.93 -22.51 4.36
CA LEU A 282 17.49 -22.31 4.57
C LEU A 282 17.23 -21.44 5.80
N ARG A 283 18.03 -21.60 6.86
CA ARG A 283 17.98 -20.75 8.05
C ARG A 283 18.33 -19.29 7.71
N ASP A 284 19.35 -19.09 6.89
CA ASP A 284 19.75 -17.78 6.36
C ASP A 284 18.63 -17.19 5.47
N ALA A 285 17.98 -18.01 4.64
CA ALA A 285 16.88 -17.58 3.79
C ALA A 285 15.66 -17.11 4.61
N VAL A 286 15.29 -17.81 5.68
CA VAL A 286 14.21 -17.38 6.60
C VAL A 286 14.58 -16.07 7.30
N THR A 287 15.83 -15.95 7.77
CA THR A 287 16.33 -14.72 8.41
C THR A 287 16.28 -13.53 7.44
N LEU A 288 16.73 -13.72 6.20
CA LEU A 288 16.69 -12.70 5.16
C LEU A 288 15.25 -12.32 4.79
N ALA A 289 14.36 -13.30 4.64
CA ALA A 289 12.97 -13.04 4.30
C ALA A 289 12.25 -12.28 5.44
N ALA A 290 12.51 -12.63 6.71
CA ALA A 290 12.00 -11.91 7.86
C ALA A 290 12.47 -10.45 7.87
N ALA A 291 13.77 -10.20 7.65
CA ALA A 291 14.33 -8.85 7.55
C ALA A 291 13.72 -8.04 6.40
N ASN A 292 13.43 -8.69 5.26
CA ASN A 292 12.76 -8.03 4.13
C ASN A 292 11.32 -7.62 4.48
N VAL A 293 10.58 -8.44 5.23
CA VAL A 293 9.24 -8.08 5.72
C VAL A 293 9.31 -6.92 6.70
N GLU A 294 10.29 -6.92 7.61
CA GLU A 294 10.51 -5.82 8.57
C GLU A 294 10.84 -4.49 7.87
N ALA A 295 11.59 -4.53 6.77
CA ALA A 295 11.95 -3.36 5.98
C ALA A 295 10.85 -2.92 4.99
N ALA A 296 9.87 -3.78 4.70
CA ALA A 296 8.85 -3.52 3.69
C ALA A 296 7.70 -2.66 4.20
N ASP A 297 7.14 -1.85 3.30
CA ASP A 297 5.84 -1.20 3.51
C ASP A 297 4.72 -2.17 3.10
N LEU A 298 4.23 -2.92 4.09
CA LEU A 298 3.15 -3.90 3.93
C LEU A 298 1.79 -3.27 3.59
N THR A 299 1.69 -1.94 3.52
CA THR A 299 0.50 -1.26 2.98
C THR A 299 0.50 -1.18 1.45
N THR A 300 1.59 -1.62 0.80
CA THR A 300 1.75 -1.63 -0.66
C THR A 300 1.76 -3.05 -1.22
N GLU A 301 1.34 -3.23 -2.46
CA GLU A 301 1.37 -4.54 -3.15
C GLU A 301 2.77 -5.18 -3.13
N ALA A 302 3.82 -4.37 -3.40
CA ALA A 302 5.20 -4.84 -3.38
C ALA A 302 5.65 -5.28 -1.98
N GLY A 303 5.26 -4.55 -0.94
CA GLY A 303 5.58 -4.93 0.44
C GLY A 303 4.84 -6.20 0.85
N VAL A 304 3.57 -6.33 0.48
CA VAL A 304 2.77 -7.53 0.75
C VAL A 304 3.38 -8.80 0.13
N ALA A 305 4.03 -8.71 -1.02
CA ALA A 305 4.74 -9.84 -1.64
C ALA A 305 5.88 -10.41 -0.76
N THR A 306 6.45 -9.61 0.16
CA THR A 306 7.49 -10.09 1.08
C THR A 306 6.95 -11.09 2.11
N LEU A 307 5.69 -10.99 2.51
CA LEU A 307 5.03 -11.96 3.41
C LEU A 307 4.94 -13.35 2.75
N VAL A 308 4.65 -13.37 1.45
CA VAL A 308 4.60 -14.60 0.64
C VAL A 308 5.99 -15.25 0.57
N ALA A 309 7.03 -14.44 0.32
CA ALA A 309 8.40 -14.93 0.30
C ALA A 309 8.86 -15.49 1.67
N TYR A 310 8.47 -14.84 2.77
CA TYR A 310 8.72 -15.33 4.12
C TYR A 310 8.05 -16.67 4.38
N ARG A 311 6.76 -16.79 4.05
CA ARG A 311 6.01 -18.06 4.14
C ARG A 311 6.70 -19.19 3.38
N ASP A 312 7.12 -18.93 2.14
CA ASP A 312 7.73 -19.93 1.28
C ASP A 312 9.11 -20.37 1.82
N ALA A 313 9.88 -19.44 2.40
CA ALA A 313 11.13 -19.75 3.09
C ALA A 313 10.90 -20.65 4.32
N VAL A 314 9.89 -20.34 5.15
CA VAL A 314 9.54 -21.17 6.32
C VAL A 314 9.05 -22.56 5.90
N ARG A 315 8.22 -22.65 4.85
CA ARG A 315 7.80 -23.95 4.29
C ARG A 315 8.99 -24.78 3.82
N ALA A 316 9.93 -24.17 3.11
CA ALA A 316 11.14 -24.85 2.66
C ALA A 316 12.01 -25.33 3.84
N LEU A 317 12.09 -24.54 4.92
CA LEU A 317 12.77 -24.91 6.15
C LEU A 317 12.13 -26.15 6.81
N ARG A 318 10.81 -26.12 7.02
CA ARG A 318 10.06 -27.23 7.62
C ARG A 318 10.10 -28.50 6.76
N ALA A 319 9.98 -28.37 5.44
CA ALA A 319 10.10 -29.50 4.51
C ALA A 319 11.49 -30.15 4.53
N ASN A 320 12.56 -29.38 4.78
CA ASN A 320 13.89 -29.96 4.94
C ASN A 320 14.01 -30.78 6.22
N GLN A 321 13.37 -30.34 7.30
CA GLN A 321 13.35 -31.05 8.57
C GLN A 321 12.59 -32.36 8.48
N SER A 322 11.41 -32.37 7.85
CA SER A 322 10.63 -33.60 7.68
C SER A 322 11.42 -34.66 6.90
N LEU A 323 12.11 -34.26 5.82
CA LEU A 323 13.01 -35.15 5.08
C LEU A 323 14.17 -35.66 5.93
N ALA A 324 14.76 -34.81 6.78
CA ALA A 324 15.86 -35.21 7.66
C ALA A 324 15.41 -36.21 8.74
N VAL A 325 14.21 -36.03 9.28
CA VAL A 325 13.59 -36.96 10.23
C VAL A 325 13.29 -38.30 9.56
N GLU A 326 12.67 -38.28 8.38
CA GLU A 326 12.34 -39.50 7.62
C GLU A 326 13.61 -40.28 7.22
N GLU A 327 14.68 -39.59 6.82
CA GLU A 327 15.96 -40.25 6.50
C GLU A 327 16.62 -40.84 7.76
N ALA A 328 16.54 -40.17 8.91
CA ALA A 328 17.04 -40.70 10.18
C ALA A 328 16.25 -41.94 10.62
N GLU A 329 14.92 -41.96 10.43
CA GLU A 329 14.08 -43.13 10.69
C GLU A 329 14.42 -44.30 9.75
N ARG A 330 14.52 -44.05 8.44
CA ARG A 330 14.96 -45.06 7.46
C ARG A 330 16.34 -45.64 7.80
N GLN A 331 17.27 -44.81 8.26
CA GLN A 331 18.60 -45.28 8.71
C GLN A 331 18.51 -46.14 9.99
N ARG A 332 17.66 -45.77 10.96
CA ARG A 332 17.43 -46.57 12.18
C ARG A 332 16.82 -47.93 11.85
N GLU A 333 15.83 -47.98 10.98
CA GLU A 333 15.22 -49.23 10.52
C GLU A 333 16.20 -50.12 9.76
N ALA A 334 17.00 -49.55 8.85
CA ALA A 334 18.03 -50.29 8.13
C ALA A 334 19.08 -50.87 9.08
N ASN A 335 19.48 -50.12 10.12
CA ASN A 335 20.42 -50.59 11.13
C ASN A 335 19.81 -51.67 12.05
N ALA A 336 18.53 -51.53 12.41
CA ALA A 336 17.81 -52.54 13.18
C ALA A 336 17.72 -53.87 12.39
N ASN A 337 17.35 -53.82 11.11
CA ASN A 337 17.27 -55.01 10.25
C ASN A 337 18.62 -55.70 10.03
N ARG A 338 19.72 -54.94 9.91
CA ARG A 338 21.09 -55.51 9.84
C ARG A 338 21.53 -56.17 11.16
N SER A 339 21.13 -55.62 12.31
CA SER A 339 21.47 -56.20 13.62
C SER A 339 20.77 -57.54 13.87
N THR A 340 19.53 -57.69 13.41
CA THR A 340 18.76 -58.95 13.51
C THR A 340 19.28 -60.04 12.58
N GLY A 341 19.80 -59.69 11.39
CA GLY A 341 20.38 -60.62 10.43
C GLY A 341 21.72 -61.25 10.84
N ASN A 342 22.47 -60.62 11.74
CA ASN A 342 23.78 -61.11 12.21
C ASN A 342 23.74 -61.94 13.50
N ARG A 343 22.56 -62.22 14.07
CA ARG A 343 22.42 -63.03 15.31
C ARG A 343 22.20 -64.54 15.09
N THR A 344 22.15 -65.03 13.85
CA THR A 344 22.01 -66.47 13.52
C THR A 344 23.34 -67.19 13.30
N GLN A 345 24.41 -66.79 13.99
CA GLN A 345 25.58 -67.65 14.23
C GLN A 345 25.84 -67.75 15.73
N THR A 346 24.90 -68.37 16.45
CA THR A 346 25.20 -68.89 17.78
C THR A 346 25.80 -70.28 17.60
N GLN A 347 27.08 -70.38 17.96
CA GLN A 347 27.87 -71.59 18.03
C GLN A 347 27.10 -72.68 18.79
N THR A 348 27.03 -73.87 18.22
CA THR A 348 26.55 -75.09 18.85
C THR A 348 27.48 -75.49 20.01
N PRO A 349 27.01 -75.54 21.28
CA PRO A 349 27.65 -76.36 22.29
C PRO A 349 27.05 -77.76 22.20
N SER A 350 27.86 -78.75 21.82
CA SER A 350 27.49 -80.16 22.00
C SER A 350 27.55 -80.50 23.49
N ASP A 351 26.42 -80.84 24.09
CA ASP A 351 26.34 -81.60 25.34
C ASP A 351 25.19 -82.62 25.23
N PRO A 352 25.38 -83.93 25.52
CA PRO A 352 24.38 -84.95 25.29
C PRO A 352 23.63 -85.39 26.57
N GLY A 353 22.29 -85.47 26.45
CA GLY A 353 21.42 -86.31 27.28
C GLY A 353 20.84 -85.64 28.54
N THR A 354 19.62 -85.90 29.02
CA THR A 354 18.59 -86.91 28.73
C THR A 354 17.32 -86.53 29.54
N GLU A 355 16.12 -86.65 28.94
CA GLU A 355 14.77 -86.90 29.53
C GLU A 355 14.20 -85.91 30.61
N THR A 356 12.91 -85.61 30.77
CA THR A 356 11.65 -86.36 30.58
C THR A 356 10.41 -85.41 30.53
N THR A 357 9.35 -85.89 29.88
CA THR A 357 7.98 -85.42 29.52
C THR A 357 6.95 -85.24 30.70
N PRO A 358 5.61 -84.93 30.55
CA PRO A 358 4.74 -84.30 29.51
C PRO A 358 3.58 -83.37 30.09
N PRO A 359 2.29 -83.26 29.59
CA PRO A 359 1.66 -82.03 29.03
C PRO A 359 0.32 -81.57 29.69
N THR A 360 -0.27 -80.42 29.30
CA THR A 360 -1.75 -80.23 29.31
C THR A 360 -2.24 -79.09 28.41
N ASP A 361 -3.49 -79.27 27.96
CA ASP A 361 -4.22 -78.80 26.76
C ASP A 361 -4.90 -77.40 26.87
N PRO A 362 -5.56 -76.89 25.80
CA PRO A 362 -6.02 -75.51 25.61
C PRO A 362 -7.48 -75.28 26.07
N THR A 363 -7.90 -74.01 26.23
CA THR A 363 -9.32 -73.61 26.23
C THR A 363 -9.48 -72.17 25.73
N ASN A 364 -10.36 -72.00 24.74
CA ASN A 364 -10.78 -70.75 24.10
C ASN A 364 -11.94 -70.06 24.90
N PRO A 365 -12.39 -68.84 24.53
CA PRO A 365 -12.93 -67.79 25.42
C PRO A 365 -14.47 -67.77 25.55
N PRO A 366 -15.04 -66.86 26.37
CA PRO A 366 -16.30 -66.18 26.05
C PRO A 366 -16.18 -64.65 26.11
N GLU A 367 -16.57 -63.93 25.04
CA GLU A 367 -17.90 -63.35 24.81
C GLU A 367 -18.20 -62.14 25.73
N GLN A 368 -18.08 -60.92 25.17
CA GLN A 368 -18.75 -59.74 25.72
C GLN A 368 -19.75 -59.23 24.68
N THR A 369 -21.02 -59.31 25.07
CA THR A 369 -22.21 -58.81 24.39
C THR A 369 -22.43 -57.36 24.83
N GLU A 370 -22.52 -56.42 23.88
CA GLU A 370 -23.29 -55.17 24.04
C GLU A 370 -24.81 -55.50 23.88
N PRO A 371 -25.79 -54.57 24.04
CA PRO A 371 -25.83 -53.20 24.56
C PRO A 371 -26.96 -53.01 25.62
N ASP A 372 -27.10 -51.83 26.25
CA ASP A 372 -28.38 -51.08 26.22
C ASP A 372 -28.34 -49.70 26.89
N THR A 373 -29.30 -48.87 26.47
CA THR A 373 -29.39 -47.41 26.62
C THR A 373 -30.56 -47.00 27.54
N VAL A 374 -30.44 -45.81 28.17
CA VAL A 374 -31.45 -44.86 28.75
C VAL A 374 -32.35 -45.31 29.93
N PRO A 375 -33.02 -44.40 30.72
CA PRO A 375 -33.42 -42.98 30.49
C PRO A 375 -32.52 -41.89 31.06
#